data_AF-A0A8D8D513-F1
#
_entry.id   AF-A0A8D8D513-F1
#
_cell.length_a   1.000
_cell.length_b   1.000
_cell.length_c   1.000
_cell.angle_alpha   90.00
_cell.angle_beta   90.00
_cell.angle_gamma   90.00
#
_symmetry.space_group_name_H-M   'P 1'
#
loop_
_entity.id
_entity.type
_entity.pdbx_description
1 polymer ?
#
loop_
_entity_poly.entity_id
_entity_poly.type
_entity_poly.pdbx_seq_one_letter_code
_entity_poly.pdbx_strand_id
1 'polypeptide(L)'
;FCKIIVSCAAEESNPVVSQEYHLLRRMIDVEGNFIEVTALGEDLAMNVIKMWMATACRDLSNYQWRLVANAIGKCSLPIFVKLVFAEICRWRSYTRPQDTH
;
A
#
# COMPACT_ATOMS: atom_id res chain seq x y z
N PHE A 1 15.19 -27.71 13.27
CA PHE A 1 15.31 -27.05 11.94
C PHE A 1 14.89 -25.60 12.08
N CYS A 2 15.77 -24.66 11.74
CA CYS A 2 15.45 -23.23 11.70
C CYS A 2 15.02 -22.87 10.27
N LYS A 3 13.91 -22.12 10.12
CA LYS A 3 13.51 -21.54 8.84
C LYS A 3 13.84 -20.05 8.89
N ILE A 4 14.44 -19.54 7.82
CA ILE A 4 14.84 -18.14 7.69
C ILE A 4 14.06 -17.53 6.53
N ILE A 5 13.55 -16.32 6.74
CA ILE A 5 12.93 -15.51 5.69
C ILE A 5 13.84 -14.30 5.47
N VAL A 6 14.18 -14.04 4.21
CA VAL A 6 15.00 -12.90 3.80
C VAL A 6 14.18 -12.06 2.83
N SER A 7 14.22 -10.74 3.00
CA SER A 7 13.60 -9.76 2.11
C SER A 7 14.68 -8.84 1.54
N CYS A 8 14.61 -8.55 0.26
CA CYS A 8 15.51 -7.63 -0.44
C CYS A 8 14.71 -6.80 -1.45
N ALA A 9 15.28 -5.67 -1.88
CA ALA A 9 14.65 -4.81 -2.87
C ALA A 9 15.04 -5.24 -4.29
N ALA A 10 14.13 -5.02 -5.24
CA ALA A 10 14.40 -5.15 -6.66
C ALA A 10 13.77 -3.94 -7.36
N GLU A 11 14.60 -3.15 -8.02
CA GLU A 11 14.21 -1.97 -8.76
C GLU A 11 14.69 -2.09 -10.20
N GLU A 12 13.78 -1.95 -11.16
CA GLU A 12 14.08 -2.06 -12.60
C GLU A 12 15.07 -0.99 -13.06
N SER A 13 14.98 0.22 -12.49
CA SER A 13 15.81 1.37 -12.84
C SER A 13 17.13 1.45 -12.05
N ASN A 14 17.34 0.58 -11.06
CA ASN A 14 18.49 0.67 -10.16
C ASN A 14 19.17 -0.70 -9.97
N PRO A 15 20.12 -1.06 -10.85
CA PRO A 15 20.77 -2.38 -10.81
C PRO A 15 21.65 -2.58 -9.57
N VAL A 16 22.10 -1.50 -8.93
CA VAL A 16 22.91 -1.58 -7.70
C VAL A 16 22.05 -2.09 -6.55
N VAL A 17 20.83 -1.57 -6.40
CA VAL A 17 19.88 -2.02 -5.36
C VAL A 17 19.38 -3.45 -5.62
N SER A 18 19.32 -3.85 -6.89
CA SER A 18 18.84 -5.19 -7.30
C SER A 18 19.92 -6.28 -7.26
N GLN A 19 21.17 -5.95 -6.89
CA GLN A 19 22.29 -6.89 -6.95
C GLN A 19 22.05 -8.13 -6.05
N GLU A 20 21.65 -7.91 -4.79
CA GLU A 20 21.37 -8.98 -3.83
C GLU A 20 20.15 -9.80 -4.25
N TYR A 21 19.12 -9.16 -4.83
CA TYR A 21 17.95 -9.86 -5.35
C TYR A 21 18.35 -10.91 -6.39
N HIS A 22 19.17 -10.53 -7.38
CA HIS A 22 19.60 -11.47 -8.42
C HIS A 22 20.51 -12.58 -7.89
N LEU A 23 21.37 -12.27 -6.91
CA LEU A 23 22.21 -13.28 -6.24
C LEU A 23 21.34 -14.29 -5.48
N LEU A 24 20.48 -13.81 -4.58
CA LEU A 24 19.63 -14.64 -3.75
C LEU A 24 18.65 -15.46 -4.58
N ARG A 25 18.06 -14.88 -5.64
CA ARG A 25 17.13 -15.60 -6.52
C ARG A 25 17.75 -16.83 -7.19
N ARG A 26 19.05 -16.78 -7.50
CA ARG A 26 19.81 -17.90 -8.08
C ARG A 26 20.15 -18.99 -7.06
N MET A 27 20.14 -18.67 -5.77
CA MET A 27 20.42 -19.62 -4.69
C MET A 27 19.17 -20.41 -4.24
N ILE A 28 17.98 -20.05 -4.74
CA ILE A 28 16.71 -20.67 -4.38
C ILE A 28 16.35 -21.72 -5.43
N ASP A 29 16.58 -23.00 -5.11
CA ASP A 29 16.24 -24.13 -5.99
C ASP A 29 14.74 -24.47 -5.98
N VAL A 30 14.08 -24.27 -4.83
CA VAL A 30 12.66 -24.59 -4.66
C VAL A 30 11.83 -23.35 -4.95
N GLU A 31 11.11 -23.34 -6.06
CA GLU A 31 10.33 -22.19 -6.53
C GLU A 31 9.31 -21.69 -5.48
N GLY A 32 8.68 -22.61 -4.73
CA GLY A 32 7.76 -22.26 -3.64
C GLY A 32 8.40 -21.53 -2.45
N ASN A 33 9.74 -21.43 -2.41
CA ASN A 33 10.47 -20.64 -1.41
C ASN A 33 10.79 -19.22 -1.89
N PHE A 34 10.30 -18.82 -3.07
CA PHE A 34 10.39 -17.47 -3.58
C PHE A 34 9.01 -16.82 -3.64
N ILE A 35 8.91 -15.57 -3.17
CA ILE A 35 7.69 -14.78 -3.25
C ILE A 35 8.07 -13.39 -3.74
N GLU A 36 7.50 -12.98 -4.87
CA GLU A 36 7.59 -11.61 -5.35
C GLU A 36 6.46 -10.78 -4.72
N VAL A 37 6.83 -9.63 -4.15
CA VAL A 37 5.87 -8.69 -3.55
C VAL A 37 5.66 -7.55 -4.54
N THR A 38 4.49 -7.54 -5.17
CA THR A 38 4.09 -6.51 -6.13
C THR A 38 3.21 -5.44 -5.47
N ALA A 39 2.85 -4.41 -6.24
CA ALA A 39 1.87 -3.42 -5.78
C ALA A 39 0.51 -4.10 -5.47
N LEU A 40 -0.27 -3.50 -4.56
CA LEU A 40 -1.52 -4.10 -4.10
C LEU A 40 -2.60 -4.19 -5.19
N GLY A 41 -2.55 -3.30 -6.17
CA GLY A 41 -3.66 -3.03 -7.08
C GLY A 41 -4.67 -2.04 -6.49
N GLU A 42 -5.38 -1.33 -7.36
CA GLU A 42 -6.27 -0.24 -6.96
C GLU A 42 -7.43 -0.73 -6.09
N ASP A 43 -8.08 -1.82 -6.46
CA ASP A 43 -9.24 -2.36 -5.73
C ASP A 43 -8.89 -2.74 -4.29
N LEU A 44 -7.79 -3.48 -4.11
CA LEU A 44 -7.33 -3.88 -2.79
C LEU A 44 -6.86 -2.67 -1.98
N ALA A 45 -6.12 -1.74 -2.58
CA ALA A 45 -5.70 -0.51 -1.91
C ALA A 45 -6.89 0.33 -1.44
N MET A 46 -7.93 0.47 -2.27
CA MET A 46 -9.16 1.18 -1.91
C MET A 46 -9.91 0.47 -0.77
N ASN A 47 -9.99 -0.86 -0.80
CA ASN A 47 -10.61 -1.63 0.29
C ASN A 47 -9.83 -1.49 1.61
N VAL A 48 -8.50 -1.49 1.55
CA VAL A 48 -7.63 -1.25 2.71
C VAL A 48 -7.88 0.14 3.31
N ILE A 49 -7.96 1.18 2.48
CA ILE A 49 -8.26 2.54 2.96
C ILE A 49 -9.65 2.60 3.60
N LYS A 50 -10.68 2.00 2.99
CA LYS A 50 -12.03 1.93 3.56
C LYS A 50 -12.03 1.28 4.95
N MET A 51 -11.32 0.16 5.10
CA MET A 51 -11.18 -0.52 6.40
C MET A 51 -10.47 0.35 7.45
N TRP A 52 -9.40 1.05 7.07
CA TRP A 52 -8.69 1.94 7.98
C TRP A 52 -9.52 3.18 8.35
N MET A 53 -10.29 3.73 7.42
CA MET A 53 -11.22 4.84 7.69
C MET A 53 -12.31 4.43 8.68
N ALA A 54 -12.90 3.24 8.49
CA ALA A 54 -13.86 2.66 9.43
C ALA A 54 -13.25 2.46 10.82
N THR A 55 -12.01 1.95 10.89
CA THR A 55 -11.26 1.79 12.15
C THR A 55 -10.97 3.12 12.84
N ALA A 56 -10.75 4.19 12.06
CA ALA A 56 -10.54 5.54 12.56
C ALA A 56 -11.85 6.26 12.91
N CYS A 57 -13.01 5.61 12.76
CA CYS A 57 -14.35 6.20 12.92
C CYS A 57 -14.55 7.46 12.08
N ARG A 58 -14.08 7.44 10.83
CA ARG A 58 -14.18 8.55 9.88
C ARG A 58 -14.71 8.07 8.55
N ASP A 59 -15.26 9.00 7.79
CA ASP A 59 -15.65 8.77 6.40
C ASP A 59 -15.28 9.98 5.53
N LEU A 60 -15.35 9.79 4.22
CA LEU A 60 -15.13 10.79 3.21
C LEU A 60 -16.41 10.99 2.38
N SER A 61 -16.62 12.20 1.91
CA SER A 61 -17.61 12.47 0.86
C SER A 61 -17.23 11.76 -0.46
N ASN A 62 -18.21 11.59 -1.35
CA ASN A 62 -17.98 11.03 -2.70
C ASN A 62 -16.87 11.78 -3.48
N TYR A 63 -16.81 13.10 -3.35
CA TYR A 63 -15.77 13.91 -3.98
C TYR A 63 -14.37 13.58 -3.43
N GLN A 64 -14.25 13.48 -2.11
CA GLN A 64 -13.02 13.12 -1.42
C GLN A 64 -12.59 11.68 -1.76
N TRP A 65 -13.52 10.73 -1.80
CA TRP A 65 -13.25 9.36 -2.27
C TRP A 65 -12.72 9.33 -3.71
N ARG A 66 -13.23 10.19 -4.59
CA ARG A 66 -12.70 10.32 -5.96
C ARG A 66 -11.28 10.86 -5.99
N LEU A 67 -10.92 11.81 -5.12
CA LEU A 67 -9.53 12.28 -4.98
C LEU A 67 -8.60 11.16 -4.53
N VAL A 68 -9.03 10.36 -3.56
CA VAL A 68 -8.28 9.19 -3.07
C VAL A 68 -8.08 8.17 -4.20
N ALA A 69 -9.15 7.81 -4.92
CA ALA A 69 -9.08 6.87 -6.04
C ALA A 69 -8.09 7.34 -7.12
N ASN A 70 -8.12 8.62 -7.49
CA ASN A 70 -7.17 9.20 -8.45
C ASN A 70 -5.71 9.14 -7.97
N ALA A 71 -5.45 9.28 -6.67
CA ALA A 71 -4.11 9.14 -6.11
C ALA A 71 -3.65 7.68 -6.14
N ILE A 72 -4.52 6.74 -5.76
CA ILE A 72 -4.24 5.30 -5.78
C ILE A 72 -4.02 4.77 -7.20
N GLY A 73 -4.77 5.27 -8.19
CA GLY A 73 -4.54 4.93 -9.60
C GLY A 73 -3.19 5.38 -10.15
N LYS A 74 -2.49 6.31 -9.46
CA LYS A 74 -1.10 6.67 -9.80
C LYS A 74 -0.07 5.76 -9.12
N CYS A 75 -0.37 5.25 -7.93
CA CYS A 75 0.51 4.38 -7.18
C CYS A 75 -0.28 3.57 -6.14
N SER A 76 -0.17 2.23 -6.21
CA SER A 76 -0.79 1.30 -5.28
C SER A 76 0.22 0.52 -4.44
N LEU A 77 1.46 1.03 -4.34
CA LEU A 77 2.47 0.48 -3.43
C LEU A 77 1.99 0.63 -1.97
N PRO A 78 2.11 -0.41 -1.12
CA PRO A 78 1.61 -0.38 0.26
C PRO A 78 2.02 0.86 1.06
N ILE A 79 3.28 1.30 0.91
CA ILE A 79 3.79 2.50 1.59
C ILE A 79 3.05 3.76 1.14
N PHE A 80 2.80 3.93 -0.16
CA PHE A 80 2.07 5.07 -0.69
C PHE A 80 0.61 5.06 -0.23
N VAL A 81 -0.05 3.89 -0.26
CA VAL A 81 -1.42 3.72 0.27
C VAL A 81 -1.49 4.17 1.73
N LYS A 82 -0.48 3.82 2.54
CA LYS A 82 -0.39 4.26 3.95
C LYS A 82 -0.20 5.77 4.09
N LEU A 83 0.60 6.39 3.21
CA LEU A 83 0.78 7.85 3.19
C LEU A 83 -0.51 8.58 2.78
N VAL A 84 -1.24 8.07 1.79
CA VAL A 84 -2.55 8.60 1.40
C VAL A 84 -3.53 8.53 2.56
N PHE A 85 -3.59 7.40 3.26
CA PHE A 85 -4.39 7.26 4.48
C PHE A 85 -4.00 8.29 5.55
N ALA A 86 -2.70 8.47 5.81
CA ALA A 86 -2.24 9.45 6.78
C ALA A 86 -2.59 10.90 6.37
N GLU A 87 -2.59 11.21 5.07
CA GLU A 87 -3.01 12.50 4.52
C GLU A 87 -4.50 12.75 4.72
N ILE A 88 -5.36 11.80 4.35
CA ILE A 88 -6.82 11.96 4.55
C ILE A 88 -7.19 12.07 6.03
N CYS A 89 -6.43 11.42 6.93
CA CYS A 89 -6.58 11.61 8.37
C CYS A 89 -6.21 13.03 8.84
N ARG A 90 -5.43 13.81 8.07
CA ARG A 90 -5.14 15.21 8.38
C ARG A 90 -6.20 16.18 7.84
N TRP A 91 -7.11 15.72 6.98
CA TRP A 91 -8.20 16.57 6.50
C TRP A 91 -9.13 16.93 7.64
N ARG A 92 -9.53 18.20 7.72
CA ARG A 92 -10.44 18.67 8.78
C ARG A 92 -11.87 18.24 8.45
N SER A 93 -12.58 17.71 9.44
CA SER A 93 -14.02 17.53 9.39
C SER A 93 -14.68 18.89 9.67
N TYR A 94 -15.07 19.61 8.63
CA TYR A 94 -15.68 20.94 8.80
C TYR A 94 -17.17 20.88 9.17
N THR A 95 -17.78 19.70 9.18
CA THR A 95 -19.15 19.46 9.64
C THR A 95 -19.16 18.84 11.04
N ARG A 96 -19.97 19.40 11.93
CA ARG A 96 -20.25 18.79 13.24
C ARG A 96 -21.22 17.62 13.01
N PRO A 97 -21.23 16.58 13.86
CA PRO A 97 -22.19 15.46 13.73
C PRO A 97 -23.67 15.89 13.65
N GLN A 98 -23.97 17.07 14.19
CA GLN A 98 -25.30 17.71 14.21
C GLN A 98 -25.67 18.43 12.90
N ASP A 99 -24.74 18.58 11.97
CA ASP A 99 -24.95 19.23 10.66
C ASP A 99 -25.09 18.23 9.50
N THR A 100 -25.01 16.92 9.78
CA THR A 100 -25.19 15.83 8.82
C THR A 100 -26.53 15.14 9.09
N HIS A 101 -27.59 15.69 8.51
CA HIS A 101 -28.95 15.14 8.51
C HIS A 101 -29.12 13.97 7.54
#